data_AF-A0AA35X500-F1
#
_entry.id   AF-A0AA35X500-F1
#
_cell.length_a   1.000
_cell.length_b   1.000
_cell.length_c   1.000
_cell.angle_alpha   90.00
_cell.angle_beta   90.00
_cell.angle_gamma   90.00
#
_symmetry.space_group_name_H-M   'P 1'
#
loop_
_entity.id
_entity.type
_entity.pdbx_description
1 polymer ?
#
loop_
_entity_poly.entity_id
_entity_poly.type
_entity_poly.pdbx_seq_one_letter_code
_entity_poly.pdbx_strand_id
1 'polypeptide(L)'
;MAEVEGIEVSDEDVQSEADRLIGLSSEESEQANLENLQQFLGLDSTRDSIRSSLHSKLVMDRLTDIALGNLEDESVEPTEEERESDVDTEDADAVEATGVADTDTANESDDEPQA
;
A
#
# COMPACT_ATOMS: atom_id res chain seq x y z
N MET A 1 -6.36 11.89 -1.58
CA MET A 1 -5.33 10.85 -1.62
C MET A 1 -4.13 11.49 -2.30
N ALA A 2 -2.94 11.40 -1.71
CA ALA A 2 -1.75 12.07 -2.24
C ALA A 2 -1.53 11.62 -3.70
N GLU A 3 -1.57 12.56 -4.64
CA GLU A 3 -0.95 12.37 -5.95
C GLU A 3 0.53 12.15 -5.66
N VAL A 4 0.95 10.88 -5.69
CA VAL A 4 2.38 10.57 -5.68
C VAL A 4 2.86 10.93 -7.08
N GLU A 5 3.35 12.16 -7.22
CA GLU A 5 3.78 12.73 -8.49
C GLU A 5 4.81 11.81 -9.18
N GLY A 6 4.63 11.61 -10.50
CA GLY A 6 5.61 10.94 -11.35
C GLY A 6 5.53 9.42 -11.44
N ILE A 7 4.53 8.77 -10.84
CA ILE A 7 4.32 7.33 -11.02
C ILE A 7 3.45 7.09 -12.26
N GLU A 8 4.09 6.70 -13.36
CA GLU A 8 3.42 6.31 -14.60
C GLU A 8 3.62 4.80 -14.85
N VAL A 9 2.57 4.13 -15.32
CA VAL A 9 2.63 2.73 -15.75
C VAL A 9 2.51 2.70 -17.27
N SER A 10 3.55 2.25 -17.95
CA SER A 10 3.57 2.16 -19.40
C SER A 10 2.79 0.94 -19.91
N ASP A 11 2.44 0.95 -21.20
CA ASP A 11 1.82 -0.22 -21.84
C ASP A 11 2.76 -1.43 -21.92
N GLU A 12 4.09 -1.19 -21.92
CA GLU A 12 5.12 -2.23 -21.87
C GLU A 12 5.15 -2.91 -20.49
N ASP A 13 4.95 -2.15 -19.41
CA ASP A 13 4.86 -2.71 -18.05
C ASP A 13 3.62 -3.60 -17.89
N VAL A 14 2.48 -3.14 -18.43
CA VAL A 14 1.23 -3.91 -18.44
C VAL A 14 1.41 -5.21 -19.23
N GLN A 15 2.07 -5.14 -20.38
CA GLN A 15 2.35 -6.32 -21.20
C GLN A 15 3.29 -7.30 -20.48
N SER A 16 4.35 -6.78 -19.86
CA SER A 16 5.32 -7.58 -19.11
C SER A 16 4.68 -8.29 -17.91
N GLU A 17 3.77 -7.62 -17.20
CA GLU A 17 3.04 -8.24 -16.09
C GLU A 17 2.03 -9.29 -16.60
N ALA A 18 1.36 -9.04 -17.74
CA ALA A 18 0.50 -10.05 -18.37
C ALA A 18 1.28 -11.31 -18.77
N ASP A 19 2.46 -11.16 -19.39
CA ASP A 19 3.34 -12.26 -19.77
C ASP A 19 3.85 -13.04 -18.55
N ARG A 20 4.14 -12.34 -17.45
CA ARG A 20 4.49 -12.95 -16.18
C ARG A 20 3.35 -13.80 -15.60
N LEU A 21 2.11 -13.29 -15.63
CA LEU A 21 0.93 -14.03 -15.17
C LEU A 21 0.70 -15.31 -16.00
N ILE A 22 0.95 -15.25 -17.31
CA ILE A 22 0.91 -16.42 -18.20
C ILE A 22 2.02 -17.42 -17.84
N GLY A 23 3.22 -16.93 -17.57
CA GLY A 23 4.36 -17.75 -17.16
C GLY A 23 4.08 -18.52 -15.87
N LEU A 24 3.45 -17.89 -14.88
CA LEU A 24 3.04 -18.54 -13.62
C LEU A 24 1.98 -19.63 -13.82
N SER A 25 1.11 -19.49 -14.82
CA SER A 25 0.08 -20.48 -15.14
C SER A 25 0.61 -21.68 -15.93
N SER A 26 1.78 -21.54 -16.57
CA SER A 26 2.33 -22.52 -17.54
C SER A 26 2.89 -23.78 -16.89
N GLU A 27 3.14 -23.78 -15.58
CA GLU A 27 3.74 -24.94 -14.89
C GLU A 27 2.73 -26.11 -14.67
N GLU A 28 1.42 -25.85 -14.72
CA GLU A 28 0.38 -26.88 -14.52
C GLU A 28 -0.76 -26.89 -15.56
N SER A 29 -0.82 -25.91 -16.48
CA SER A 29 -2.01 -25.71 -17.32
C SER A 29 -1.96 -26.38 -18.70
N GLU A 30 -3.04 -27.07 -19.07
CA GLU A 30 -3.28 -27.57 -20.41
C GLU A 30 -3.22 -26.43 -21.44
N GLN A 31 -2.71 -26.71 -22.64
CA GLN A 31 -2.43 -25.71 -23.67
C GLN A 31 -3.66 -24.86 -24.08
N ALA A 32 -4.86 -25.43 -24.00
CA ALA A 32 -6.12 -24.70 -24.23
C ALA A 32 -6.41 -23.65 -23.14
N ASN A 33 -5.96 -23.87 -21.91
CA ASN A 33 -6.11 -22.90 -20.82
C ASN A 33 -5.17 -21.70 -20.99
N LEU A 34 -3.96 -21.94 -21.53
CA LEU A 34 -3.00 -20.86 -21.84
C LEU A 34 -3.51 -19.92 -22.94
N GLU A 35 -4.11 -20.45 -24.00
CA GLU A 35 -4.68 -19.63 -25.08
C GLU A 35 -5.86 -18.79 -24.57
N ASN A 36 -6.73 -19.36 -23.72
CA ASN A 36 -7.82 -18.63 -23.09
C ASN A 36 -7.31 -17.53 -22.15
N LEU A 37 -6.27 -17.82 -21.38
CA LEU A 37 -5.65 -16.86 -20.47
C LEU A 37 -5.00 -15.70 -21.23
N GLN A 38 -4.29 -15.98 -22.32
CA GLN A 38 -3.74 -14.94 -23.21
C GLN A 38 -4.83 -14.04 -23.77
N GLN A 39 -5.93 -14.63 -24.25
CA GLN A 39 -7.08 -13.85 -24.74
C GLN A 39 -7.69 -12.98 -23.64
N PHE A 40 -7.85 -13.53 -22.44
CA PHE A 40 -8.41 -12.81 -21.31
C PHE A 40 -7.53 -11.63 -20.86
N LEU A 41 -6.21 -11.82 -20.80
CA LEU A 41 -5.24 -10.78 -20.45
C LEU A 41 -5.08 -9.73 -21.55
N GLY A 42 -5.44 -10.05 -22.79
CA GLY A 42 -5.49 -9.12 -23.91
C GLY A 42 -6.70 -8.19 -23.91
N LEU A 43 -7.73 -8.44 -23.09
CA LEU A 43 -8.91 -7.57 -23.01
C LEU A 43 -8.55 -6.23 -22.36
N ASP A 44 -9.05 -5.12 -22.93
CA ASP A 44 -8.78 -3.77 -22.44
C ASP A 44 -9.12 -3.61 -20.94
N SER A 45 -10.25 -4.16 -20.49
CA SER A 45 -10.65 -4.14 -19.08
C SER A 45 -9.67 -4.85 -18.14
N THR A 46 -9.06 -5.93 -18.63
CA THR A 46 -8.07 -6.70 -17.87
C THR A 46 -6.75 -5.94 -17.84
N ARG A 47 -6.33 -5.38 -18.97
CA ARG A 47 -5.14 -4.51 -19.08
C ARG A 47 -5.26 -3.29 -18.16
N ASP A 48 -6.44 -2.67 -18.08
CA ASP A 48 -6.71 -1.55 -17.18
C ASP A 48 -6.62 -1.97 -15.71
N SER A 49 -7.11 -3.17 -15.38
CA SER A 49 -7.01 -3.74 -14.03
C SER A 49 -5.55 -4.02 -13.65
N ILE A 50 -4.75 -4.57 -14.57
CA ILE A 50 -3.31 -4.77 -14.40
C ILE A 50 -2.62 -3.42 -14.20
N ARG A 51 -2.93 -2.42 -15.04
CA ARG A 51 -2.38 -1.07 -14.93
C ARG A 51 -2.66 -0.44 -13.56
N SER A 52 -3.90 -0.55 -13.10
CA SER A 52 -4.31 -0.04 -11.78
C SER A 52 -3.58 -0.76 -10.63
N SER A 53 -3.45 -2.08 -10.72
CA SER A 53 -2.71 -2.88 -9.73
C SER A 53 -1.22 -2.52 -9.71
N LEU A 54 -0.58 -2.36 -10.88
CA LEU A 54 0.82 -1.96 -11.00
C LEU A 54 1.04 -0.56 -10.43
N HIS A 55 0.15 0.38 -10.74
CA HIS A 55 0.21 1.73 -10.21
C HIS A 55 0.09 1.73 -8.67
N SER A 56 -0.88 0.98 -8.13
CA SER A 56 -1.04 0.82 -6.68
C SER A 56 0.21 0.23 -6.02
N LYS A 57 0.83 -0.76 -6.64
CA LYS A 57 2.09 -1.34 -6.17
C LYS A 57 3.21 -0.31 -6.15
N LEU A 58 3.42 0.42 -7.24
CA LEU A 58 4.47 1.45 -7.32
C LEU A 58 4.27 2.57 -6.29
N VAL A 59 3.01 2.98 -6.07
CA VAL A 59 2.67 3.94 -5.02
C VAL A 59 3.07 3.40 -3.64
N MET A 60 2.74 2.15 -3.34
CA MET A 60 3.09 1.52 -2.05
C MET A 60 4.59 1.33 -1.89
N ASP A 61 5.30 0.93 -2.94
CA ASP A 61 6.76 0.79 -2.93
C ASP A 61 7.39 2.16 -2.63
N ARG A 62 6.94 3.24 -3.29
CA ARG A 62 7.41 4.60 -3.03
C ARG A 62 7.11 5.07 -1.61
N LEU A 63 5.91 4.82 -1.10
CA LEU A 63 5.55 5.16 0.28
C LEU A 63 6.41 4.38 1.29
N THR A 64 6.76 3.14 0.97
CA THR A 64 7.63 2.29 1.79
C THR A 64 9.06 2.81 1.78
N ASP A 65 9.58 3.23 0.62
CA ASP A 65 10.91 3.83 0.50
C ASP A 65 11.02 5.13 1.30
N ILE A 66 9.98 5.98 1.24
CA ILE A 66 9.89 7.19 2.06
C ILE A 66 9.88 6.83 3.56
N ALA A 67 9.08 5.84 3.96
CA ALA A 67 8.98 5.42 5.35
C ALA A 67 10.26 4.80 5.90
N LEU A 68 11.03 4.11 5.06
CA LEU A 68 12.32 3.50 5.41
C LEU A 68 13.50 4.49 5.36
N GLY A 69 13.29 5.70 4.84
CA GLY A 69 14.35 6.70 4.68
C GLY A 69 15.34 6.37 3.56
N ASN A 70 14.98 5.48 2.63
CA ASN A 70 15.81 5.08 1.48
C ASN A 70 15.60 6.02 0.27
N LEU A 71 15.52 7.33 0.51
CA LEU A 71 15.49 8.31 -0.58
C LEU A 71 16.92 8.46 -1.12
N GLU A 72 17.30 7.66 -2.12
CA GLU A 72 18.35 8.07 -3.05
C GLU A 72 17.79 9.24 -3.85
N ASP A 73 18.21 10.43 -3.42
CA ASP A 73 17.80 11.73 -3.91
C ASP A 73 18.33 11.94 -5.34
N GLU A 74 17.57 11.49 -6.33
CA GLU A 74 17.74 11.92 -7.71
C GLU A 74 16.65 12.96 -8.05
N SER A 75 16.60 14.06 -7.29
CA SER A 75 16.11 15.39 -7.73
C SER A 75 15.75 16.30 -6.55
N VAL A 76 16.75 16.83 -5.84
CA VAL A 76 16.57 18.06 -5.08
C VAL A 76 17.82 18.93 -5.25
N GLU A 77 17.76 19.94 -6.14
CA GLU A 77 18.57 21.13 -5.93
C GLU A 77 18.16 21.71 -4.56
N PRO A 78 19.10 21.90 -3.61
CA PRO A 78 18.75 22.42 -2.31
C PRO A 78 18.49 23.92 -2.43
N THR A 79 17.22 24.34 -2.37
CA THR A 79 16.90 25.73 -2.06
C THR A 79 17.15 25.91 -0.56
N GLU A 80 18.30 26.49 -0.22
CA GLU A 80 18.57 27.04 1.10
C GLU A 80 17.57 28.17 1.39
N GLU A 81 16.58 27.95 2.25
CA GLU A 81 15.95 29.02 3.04
C GLU A 81 15.84 28.59 4.50
N GLU A 82 16.92 28.95 5.20
CA GLU A 82 16.99 29.58 6.52
C GLU A 82 15.88 29.29 7.56
N ARG A 83 16.34 28.67 8.64
CA ARG A 83 15.88 28.69 10.03
C ARG A 83 14.97 29.89 10.40
N GLU A 84 13.94 29.61 11.19
CA GLU A 84 13.78 30.27 12.49
C GLU A 84 12.96 29.40 13.46
N SER A 85 13.54 29.21 14.63
CA SER A 85 13.04 28.41 15.74
C SER A 85 12.27 29.31 16.70
N ASP A 86 10.97 29.08 16.86
CA ASP A 86 10.20 29.63 17.98
C ASP A 86 9.74 28.49 18.89
N VAL A 87 10.53 28.28 19.94
CA VAL A 87 10.16 27.52 21.12
C VAL A 87 9.35 28.48 21.99
N ASP A 88 8.02 28.42 21.89
CA ASP A 88 7.15 29.09 22.86
C ASP A 88 6.67 28.06 23.89
N THR A 89 7.12 28.27 25.12
CA THR A 89 6.89 27.41 26.28
C THR A 89 5.83 28.08 27.13
N GLU A 90 4.57 27.69 26.96
CA GLU A 90 3.48 28.10 27.84
C GLU A 90 2.87 26.87 28.53
N ASP A 91 3.27 26.71 29.79
CA ASP A 91 2.38 26.49 30.94
C ASP A 91 1.26 25.44 30.78
N ALA A 92 1.55 24.21 31.22
CA ALA A 92 0.52 23.26 31.64
C ALA A 92 0.81 22.80 33.06
N ASP A 93 0.23 23.58 33.97
CA ASP A 93 0.16 23.42 35.41
C ASP A 93 -0.25 21.99 35.83
N ALA A 94 0.33 21.57 36.94
CA ALA A 94 0.20 20.24 37.50
C ALA A 94 -1.15 20.06 38.22
N VAL A 95 -1.82 18.92 38.01
CA VAL A 95 -2.80 18.41 38.98
C VAL A 95 -2.56 16.93 39.27
N GLU A 96 -2.44 16.67 40.57
CA GLU A 96 -2.13 15.39 41.20
C GLU A 96 -3.21 14.30 41.04
N ALA A 97 -2.67 13.08 41.09
CA ALA A 97 -3.26 11.77 41.38
C ALA A 97 -4.63 11.70 42.07
N THR A 98 -5.45 10.76 41.60
CA THR A 98 -6.18 9.70 42.36
C THR A 98 -6.97 8.89 41.32
N GLY A 99 -7.12 7.58 41.33
CA GLY A 99 -6.73 6.52 42.25
C GLY A 99 -7.14 5.16 41.65
N VAL A 100 -6.52 4.12 42.20
CA VAL A 100 -6.97 2.72 42.40
C VAL A 100 -7.82 1.99 41.33
N ALA A 101 -7.24 0.85 40.95
CA ALA A 101 -7.82 -0.32 40.32
C ALA A 101 -9.22 -0.70 40.83
N ASP A 102 -10.03 -1.30 39.96
CA ASP A 102 -10.62 -2.60 40.25
C ASP A 102 -11.05 -3.31 38.97
N THR A 103 -10.88 -4.62 39.04
CA THR A 103 -11.29 -5.71 38.16
C THR A 103 -12.73 -5.64 37.66
N ASP A 104 -12.99 -6.08 36.42
CA ASP A 104 -13.93 -7.20 36.25
C ASP A 104 -13.70 -7.94 34.93
N THR A 105 -13.47 -9.24 35.08
CA THR A 105 -13.35 -10.26 34.03
C THR A 105 -14.55 -11.17 34.24
N ALA A 106 -15.50 -11.15 33.31
CA ALA A 106 -16.35 -12.26 32.88
C ALA A 106 -17.58 -11.71 32.15
N ASN A 107 -17.91 -12.26 30.98
CA ASN A 107 -19.06 -13.17 30.90
C ASN A 107 -19.06 -13.86 29.53
N GLU A 108 -18.65 -15.13 29.53
CA GLU A 108 -19.14 -16.12 28.56
C GLU A 108 -20.67 -16.16 28.65
N SER A 109 -21.35 -16.09 27.51
CA SER A 109 -22.70 -16.60 27.36
C SER A 109 -22.82 -17.19 25.96
N ASP A 110 -22.30 -18.41 25.89
CA ASP A 110 -22.72 -19.48 25.01
C ASP A 110 -24.23 -19.70 25.17
N ASP A 111 -25.05 -19.45 24.13
CA ASP A 111 -26.38 -20.07 23.97
C ASP A 111 -26.91 -19.86 22.53
N GLU A 112 -26.48 -20.70 21.58
CA GLU A 112 -27.29 -21.03 20.40
C GLU A 112 -27.16 -22.54 20.11
N PRO A 113 -28.16 -23.36 20.46
CA PRO A 113 -28.38 -24.63 19.81
C PRO A 113 -29.40 -24.47 18.67
N GLN A 114 -29.01 -24.99 17.52
CA GLN A 114 -29.83 -25.17 16.32
C GLN A 114 -31.10 -26.02 16.60
N ALA A 115 -32.17 -25.72 15.86
CA ALA A 115 -33.07 -26.70 15.25
C ALA A 115 -33.91 -26.08 14.13
#